data_AF-A0A449A512-F1
#
_entry.id   AF-A0A449A512-F1
#
_cell.length_a   1.000
_cell.length_b   1.000
_cell.length_c   1.000
_cell.angle_alpha   90.00
_cell.angle_beta   90.00
_cell.angle_gamma   90.00
#
_symmetry.space_group_name_H-M   'P 1'
#
loop_
_entity.id
_entity.type
_entity.pdbx_description
1 polymer ?
#
loop_
_entity_poly.entity_id
_entity_poly.type
_entity_poly.pdbx_seq_one_letter_code
_entity_poly.pdbx_strand_id
1 'polypeptide(L)'
;MTIKLMCTWAFEKQIKKFDKAEMLFKNSLQRKEMGLHIHSIIIRKLKTICGVWEFKKIRYRNKNKNIIYYDNPHFQIEKHKNIDSNLKKDILEKIRNRLTYENVIKSYPKNTISIFSIRQIIKKSFIDKNQKTTVFKKIENEKNIYIEMDDTYAKLQWNSKNKKYLNRLVVIHTGLDNKRNVKNKTILIETKNTDSSKISVNQWVEIIKTKIKELYKFNYKNIIVIGDGATFIKKIAQKLNAKYIIDSWHLKKILQKLVGYGLYSRKNKHFFKWFNIQNKVTIYKFCEKEIMKGNYALVLDVIYEAIQFTKTQNHNVDLSMKLQEFYNFSKYVENNKQGIQNFAKNFYIGSRTEAFVANIIKKKIKRFTKIGLNLYKFLIYSGKKNNENLFFI
;
A
#
# COMPACT_ATOMS: atom_id res chain seq x y z
N MET A 1 -14.93 -23.50 25.72
CA MET A 1 -15.18 -22.68 26.92
C MET A 1 -13.86 -22.46 27.69
N THR A 2 -12.77 -22.01 27.03
CA THR A 2 -11.43 -22.50 27.47
C THR A 2 -10.27 -21.49 27.48
N ILE A 3 -10.42 -20.27 26.94
CA ILE A 3 -9.39 -19.20 27.05
C ILE A 3 -9.92 -18.00 27.83
N LYS A 4 -11.21 -17.70 27.67
CA LYS A 4 -11.88 -16.56 28.31
C LYS A 4 -11.90 -16.68 29.84
N LEU A 5 -12.32 -17.84 30.36
CA LEU A 5 -12.39 -18.12 31.81
C LEU A 5 -11.01 -18.08 32.48
N MET A 6 -9.99 -18.69 31.85
CA MET A 6 -8.61 -18.67 32.37
C MET A 6 -8.03 -17.25 32.42
N CYS A 7 -8.31 -16.43 31.40
CA CYS A 7 -7.92 -15.02 31.38
C CYS A 7 -8.60 -14.21 32.49
N THR A 8 -9.90 -14.43 32.74
CA THR A 8 -10.63 -13.72 33.80
C THR A 8 -10.05 -14.04 35.18
N TRP A 9 -9.79 -15.33 35.47
CA TRP A 9 -9.27 -15.78 36.75
C TRP A 9 -7.85 -15.28 37.06
N ALA A 10 -6.94 -15.31 36.07
CA ALA A 10 -5.57 -14.82 36.23
C ALA A 10 -5.54 -13.32 36.54
N PHE A 11 -6.40 -12.52 35.89
CA PHE A 11 -6.50 -11.09 36.13
C PHE A 11 -7.16 -10.75 37.47
N GLU A 12 -8.19 -11.48 37.89
CA GLU A 12 -8.79 -11.30 39.22
C GLU A 12 -7.77 -11.52 40.34
N LYS A 13 -6.92 -12.55 40.21
CA LYS A 13 -5.83 -12.80 41.15
C LYS A 13 -4.82 -11.65 41.18
N GLN A 14 -4.52 -11.05 40.03
CA GLN A 14 -3.66 -9.86 39.97
C GLN A 14 -4.30 -8.63 40.62
N ILE A 15 -5.60 -8.38 40.42
CA ILE A 15 -6.30 -7.26 41.05
C ILE A 15 -6.32 -7.42 42.57
N LYS A 16 -6.61 -8.62 43.08
CA LYS A 16 -6.55 -8.90 44.52
C LYS A 16 -5.16 -8.63 45.09
N LYS A 17 -4.09 -8.99 44.36
CA LYS A 17 -2.71 -8.66 44.75
C LYS A 17 -2.44 -7.15 44.71
N PHE A 18 -2.91 -6.46 43.67
CA PHE A 18 -2.79 -5.01 43.52
C PHE A 18 -3.47 -4.27 44.67
N ASP A 19 -4.74 -4.58 44.94
CA ASP A 19 -5.54 -3.95 45.99
C ASP A 19 -4.94 -4.24 47.38
N LYS A 20 -4.45 -5.47 47.61
CA LYS A 20 -3.75 -5.82 48.84
C LYS A 20 -2.49 -4.97 49.03
N ALA A 21 -1.69 -4.77 47.99
CA ALA A 21 -0.49 -3.95 48.06
C ALA A 21 -0.80 -2.46 48.27
N GLU A 22 -1.84 -1.91 47.63
CA GLU A 22 -2.31 -0.54 47.90
C GLU A 22 -2.72 -0.36 49.37
N MET A 23 -3.45 -1.33 49.94
CA MET A 23 -3.86 -1.29 51.35
C MET A 23 -2.70 -1.44 52.33
N LEU A 24 -1.72 -2.30 52.01
CA LEU A 24 -0.51 -2.44 52.82
C LEU A 24 0.29 -1.13 52.82
N PHE A 25 0.50 -0.51 51.65
CA PHE A 25 1.19 0.78 51.58
C PHE A 25 0.42 1.89 52.30
N LYS A 26 -0.91 1.94 52.16
CA LYS A 26 -1.79 2.89 52.88
C LYS A 26 -1.54 2.87 54.39
N ASN A 27 -1.39 1.68 54.97
CA ASN A 27 -1.22 1.48 56.41
C ASN A 27 0.26 1.44 56.85
N SER A 28 1.20 1.49 55.91
CA SER A 28 2.63 1.37 56.19
C SER A 28 3.22 2.57 56.96
N LEU A 29 4.28 2.30 57.72
CA LEU A 29 5.15 3.33 58.30
C LEU A 29 5.88 4.11 57.19
N GLN A 30 6.32 3.43 56.13
CA GLN A 30 6.96 4.02 54.96
C GLN A 30 6.18 5.21 54.40
N ARG A 31 4.85 5.09 54.23
CA ARG A 31 4.00 6.20 53.79
C ARG A 31 4.07 7.40 54.76
N LYS A 32 4.03 7.14 56.07
CA LYS A 32 4.06 8.18 57.11
C LYS A 32 5.41 8.90 57.11
N GLU A 33 6.50 8.16 57.00
CA GLU A 33 7.87 8.69 56.91
C GLU A 33 8.04 9.59 55.67
N MET A 34 7.43 9.23 54.55
CA MET A 34 7.40 10.06 53.33
C MET A 34 6.51 11.32 53.46
N GLY A 35 5.83 11.53 54.60
CA GLY A 35 4.95 12.69 54.84
C GLY A 35 3.72 12.71 53.92
N LEU A 36 3.23 11.55 53.49
CA LEU A 36 2.13 11.42 52.54
C LEU A 36 0.78 11.27 53.24
N HIS A 37 -0.09 12.28 53.15
CA HIS A 37 -1.45 12.22 53.68
C HIS A 37 -2.42 11.57 52.68
N ILE A 38 -3.34 10.76 53.16
CA ILE A 38 -4.38 10.15 52.30
C ILE A 38 -5.33 11.26 51.86
N HIS A 39 -5.46 11.46 50.54
CA HIS A 39 -6.34 12.48 49.99
C HIS A 39 -7.70 11.93 49.55
N SER A 40 -7.71 10.85 48.75
CA SER A 40 -8.94 10.21 48.28
C SER A 40 -8.66 8.88 47.60
N ILE A 41 -9.69 8.07 47.43
CA ILE A 41 -9.64 6.81 46.67
C ILE A 41 -10.34 7.04 45.33
N ILE A 42 -9.68 6.67 44.23
CA ILE A 42 -10.25 6.75 42.89
C ILE A 42 -10.43 5.36 42.29
N ILE A 43 -11.49 5.17 41.51
CA ILE A 43 -11.68 3.96 40.71
C ILE A 43 -11.05 4.20 39.33
N ARG A 44 -10.09 3.36 38.97
CA ARG A 44 -9.41 3.41 37.67
C ARG A 44 -9.92 2.27 36.81
N LYS A 45 -10.21 2.56 35.54
CA LYS A 45 -10.60 1.56 34.55
C LYS A 45 -9.43 1.22 33.63
N LEU A 46 -9.17 -0.07 33.44
CA LEU A 46 -8.21 -0.57 32.46
C LEU A 46 -8.90 -1.51 31.47
N LYS A 47 -8.75 -1.19 30.18
CA LYS A 47 -9.25 -2.00 29.06
C LYS A 47 -8.18 -3.00 28.64
N THR A 48 -8.53 -4.29 28.65
CA THR A 48 -7.65 -5.41 28.29
C THR A 48 -8.35 -6.32 27.28
N ILE A 49 -7.65 -7.35 26.78
CA ILE A 49 -8.23 -8.38 25.90
C ILE A 49 -9.40 -9.11 26.60
N CYS A 50 -9.35 -9.21 27.93
CA CYS A 50 -10.30 -9.93 28.77
C CYS A 50 -11.53 -9.11 29.16
N GLY A 51 -11.55 -7.80 28.85
CA GLY A 51 -12.63 -6.90 29.25
C GLY A 51 -12.16 -5.59 29.88
N VAL A 52 -13.10 -4.90 30.51
CA VAL A 52 -12.86 -3.69 31.30
C VAL A 52 -12.71 -4.09 32.75
N TRP A 53 -11.60 -3.71 33.35
CA TRP A 53 -11.31 -3.95 34.76
C TRP A 53 -11.35 -2.64 35.52
N GLU A 54 -11.84 -2.72 36.76
CA GLU A 54 -11.91 -1.58 37.68
C GLU A 54 -11.12 -1.94 38.93
N PHE A 55 -10.27 -1.02 39.37
CA PHE A 55 -9.47 -1.20 40.59
C PHE A 55 -9.33 0.12 41.35
N LYS A 56 -9.11 0.03 42.65
CA LYS A 56 -9.03 1.18 43.54
C LYS A 56 -7.59 1.67 43.59
N LYS A 57 -7.36 2.95 43.34
CA LYS A 57 -6.05 3.58 43.50
C LYS A 57 -6.13 4.71 44.50
N ILE A 58 -5.18 4.78 45.42
CA ILE A 58 -5.18 5.80 46.47
C ILE A 58 -4.35 7.01 46.01
N ARG A 59 -4.95 8.21 46.15
CA ARG A 59 -4.26 9.49 45.97
C ARG A 59 -3.69 9.94 47.29
N TYR A 60 -2.41 10.26 47.30
CA TYR A 60 -1.73 10.86 48.44
C TYR A 60 -1.40 12.32 48.16
N ARG A 61 -1.34 13.14 49.21
CA ARG A 61 -0.92 14.53 49.14
C ARG A 61 0.30 14.71 50.02
N ASN A 62 1.38 15.27 49.47
CA ASN A 62 2.56 15.63 50.25
C ASN A 62 2.37 16.99 50.95
N LYS A 63 3.35 17.38 51.78
CA LYS A 63 3.36 18.69 52.47
C LYS A 63 3.21 19.88 51.49
N ASN A 64 3.74 19.76 50.28
CA ASN A 64 3.66 20.77 49.22
C ASN A 64 2.34 20.74 48.42
N LYS A 65 1.30 20.02 48.91
CA LYS A 65 -0.01 19.85 48.27
C LYS A 65 -0.01 19.13 46.90
N ASN A 66 1.09 18.53 46.48
CA ASN A 66 1.18 17.75 45.23
C ASN A 66 0.54 16.37 45.38
N ILE A 67 -0.13 15.92 44.32
CA ILE A 67 -0.73 14.57 44.26
C ILE A 67 0.33 13.54 43.86
N ILE A 68 0.55 12.56 44.73
CA ILE A 68 1.47 11.44 44.53
C ILE A 68 0.69 10.13 44.55
N TYR A 69 1.17 9.16 43.79
CA TYR A 69 0.61 7.82 43.72
C TYR A 69 1.66 6.81 44.16
N TYR A 70 1.21 5.73 44.82
CA TYR A 70 2.05 4.57 45.03
C TYR A 70 2.39 3.91 43.68
N ASP A 71 3.66 3.58 43.50
CA ASP A 71 4.14 2.82 42.35
C ASP A 71 4.05 1.34 42.67
N ASN A 72 2.87 0.78 42.41
CA ASN A 72 2.54 -0.58 42.82
C ASN A 72 3.31 -1.60 41.96
N PRO A 73 4.15 -2.46 42.57
CA PRO A 73 4.99 -3.41 41.84
C PRO A 73 4.17 -4.50 41.12
N HIS A 74 2.94 -4.75 41.56
CA HIS A 74 2.09 -5.78 40.98
C HIS A 74 1.34 -5.30 39.73
N PHE A 75 1.41 -4.00 39.38
CA PHE A 75 0.83 -3.52 38.14
C PHE A 75 1.32 -2.12 37.71
N GLN A 76 2.29 -2.09 36.80
CA GLN A 76 2.82 -0.86 36.20
C GLN A 76 1.91 -0.35 35.08
N ILE A 77 0.83 0.34 35.44
CA ILE A 77 0.04 1.10 34.47
C ILE A 77 0.71 2.45 34.27
N GLU A 78 1.18 2.70 33.05
CA GLU A 78 1.67 4.02 32.66
C GLU A 78 0.66 5.14 33.00
N LYS A 79 1.17 6.26 33.51
CA LYS A 79 0.38 7.44 33.89
C LYS A 79 -0.58 7.84 32.76
N HIS A 80 -1.84 8.10 33.10
CA HIS A 80 -2.91 8.52 32.18
C HIS A 80 -3.33 7.53 31.07
N LYS A 81 -2.75 6.33 30.98
CA LYS A 81 -3.22 5.30 30.04
C LYS A 81 -4.31 4.43 30.68
N ASN A 82 -5.29 4.05 29.86
CA ASN A 82 -6.46 3.23 30.23
C ASN A 82 -6.69 2.05 29.27
N ILE A 83 -5.81 1.85 28.29
CA ILE A 83 -5.83 0.74 27.34
C ILE A 83 -4.48 0.06 27.42
N ASP A 84 -4.51 -1.22 27.77
CA ASP A 84 -3.34 -2.07 27.89
C ASP A 84 -2.58 -2.21 26.55
N SER A 85 -1.27 -2.41 26.65
CA SER A 85 -0.39 -2.54 25.49
C SER A 85 -0.66 -3.82 24.69
N ASN A 86 -1.02 -4.93 25.33
CA ASN A 86 -1.32 -6.18 24.64
C ASN A 86 -2.65 -6.08 23.90
N LEU A 87 -3.66 -5.43 24.50
CA LEU A 87 -4.90 -5.11 23.79
C LEU A 87 -4.64 -4.26 22.53
N LYS A 88 -3.75 -3.25 22.60
CA LYS A 88 -3.38 -2.47 21.41
C LYS A 88 -2.72 -3.33 20.34
N LYS A 89 -1.78 -4.21 20.72
CA LYS A 89 -1.09 -5.12 19.78
C LYS A 89 -2.09 -6.05 19.09
N ASP A 90 -2.98 -6.69 19.85
CA ASP A 90 -4.01 -7.60 19.33
C ASP A 90 -4.98 -6.88 18.37
N ILE A 91 -5.44 -5.67 18.72
CA ILE A 91 -6.25 -4.83 17.82
C ILE A 91 -5.52 -4.58 16.50
N LEU A 92 -4.26 -4.14 16.56
CA LEU A 92 -3.47 -3.82 15.36
C LEU A 92 -3.21 -5.06 14.49
N GLU A 93 -3.00 -6.23 15.11
CA GLU A 93 -2.82 -7.50 14.41
C GLU A 93 -4.11 -7.95 13.71
N LYS A 94 -5.26 -7.90 14.38
CA LYS A 94 -6.56 -8.20 13.77
C LYS A 94 -6.87 -7.29 12.59
N ILE A 95 -6.56 -5.99 12.69
CA ILE A 95 -6.72 -5.06 11.57
C ILE A 95 -5.73 -5.36 10.44
N ARG A 96 -4.48 -5.76 10.75
CA ARG A 96 -3.50 -6.23 9.74
C ARG A 96 -4.01 -7.46 9.00
N ASN A 97 -4.71 -8.35 9.71
CA ASN A 97 -5.41 -9.52 9.17
C ASN A 97 -6.76 -9.17 8.49
N ARG A 98 -7.02 -7.87 8.29
CA ARG A 98 -8.14 -7.31 7.52
C ARG A 98 -9.51 -7.55 8.13
N LEU A 99 -9.59 -7.64 9.46
CA LEU A 99 -10.88 -7.58 10.14
C LEU A 99 -11.42 -6.15 10.09
N THR A 100 -12.74 -6.01 9.94
CA THR A 100 -13.42 -4.71 10.07
C THR A 100 -13.43 -4.25 11.52
N TYR A 101 -13.61 -2.96 11.77
CA TYR A 101 -13.69 -2.44 13.14
C TYR A 101 -14.78 -3.13 13.97
N GLU A 102 -15.91 -3.43 13.36
CA GLU A 102 -17.02 -4.13 13.99
C GLU A 102 -16.63 -5.55 14.40
N ASN A 103 -15.97 -6.30 13.51
CA ASN A 103 -15.51 -7.66 13.82
C ASN A 103 -14.42 -7.65 14.89
N VAL A 104 -13.55 -6.64 14.90
CA VAL A 104 -12.58 -6.46 15.98
C VAL A 104 -13.29 -6.21 17.31
N ILE A 105 -14.30 -5.35 17.37
CA ILE A 105 -15.06 -5.10 18.61
C ILE A 105 -15.78 -6.36 19.08
N LYS A 106 -16.43 -7.08 18.16
CA LYS A 106 -17.13 -8.35 18.45
C LYS A 106 -16.19 -9.44 18.99
N SER A 107 -14.88 -9.33 18.75
CA SER A 107 -13.89 -10.28 19.29
C SER A 107 -13.57 -10.08 20.78
N TYR A 108 -14.06 -8.98 21.38
CA TYR A 108 -13.84 -8.68 22.80
C TYR A 108 -15.17 -8.68 23.57
N PRO A 109 -15.13 -8.77 24.92
CA PRO A 109 -16.31 -8.55 25.73
C PRO A 109 -16.99 -7.20 25.44
N LYS A 110 -18.30 -7.17 25.65
CA LYS A 110 -19.12 -5.97 25.40
C LYS A 110 -18.52 -4.75 26.10
N ASN A 111 -18.53 -3.60 25.42
CA ASN A 111 -18.03 -2.31 25.91
C ASN A 111 -16.52 -2.22 26.23
N THR A 112 -15.71 -3.21 25.86
CA THR A 112 -14.25 -3.16 26.07
C THR A 112 -13.60 -2.01 25.31
N ILE A 113 -13.89 -1.90 24.01
CA ILE A 113 -13.25 -0.93 23.12
C ILE A 113 -14.27 -0.37 22.13
N SER A 114 -14.16 0.93 21.82
CA SER A 114 -15.03 1.60 20.85
C SER A 114 -14.33 1.75 19.50
N ILE A 115 -15.10 1.94 18.42
CA ILE A 115 -14.57 2.23 17.07
C ILE A 115 -13.65 3.45 17.12
N PHE A 116 -14.04 4.49 17.86
CA PHE A 116 -13.22 5.69 18.04
C PHE A 116 -11.86 5.37 18.65
N SER A 117 -11.84 4.53 19.70
CA SER A 117 -10.59 4.12 20.35
C SER A 117 -9.68 3.35 19.39
N ILE A 118 -10.23 2.45 18.57
CA ILE A 118 -9.48 1.72 17.53
C ILE A 118 -8.88 2.70 16.51
N ARG A 119 -9.65 3.69 16.04
CA ARG A 119 -9.16 4.72 15.11
C ARG A 119 -8.00 5.51 15.72
N GLN A 120 -8.06 5.86 17.00
CA GLN A 120 -6.98 6.57 17.69
C GLN A 120 -5.74 5.69 17.85
N ILE A 121 -5.90 4.41 18.18
CA ILE A 121 -4.80 3.44 18.25
C ILE A 121 -4.09 3.36 16.89
N ILE A 122 -4.84 3.23 15.80
CA ILE A 122 -4.29 3.19 14.44
C ILE A 122 -3.55 4.48 14.10
N LYS A 123 -4.18 5.63 14.35
CA LYS A 123 -3.58 6.95 14.10
C LYS A 123 -2.23 7.10 14.81
N LYS A 124 -2.16 6.77 16.10
CA LYS A 124 -0.92 6.84 16.89
C LYS A 124 0.11 5.81 16.42
N SER A 125 -0.29 4.57 16.13
CA SER A 125 0.62 3.52 15.68
C SER A 125 1.34 3.83 14.36
N PHE A 126 0.74 4.69 13.53
CA PHE A 126 1.33 5.16 12.28
C PHE A 126 2.27 6.35 12.51
N ILE A 127 1.91 7.29 13.39
CA ILE A 127 2.70 8.49 13.70
C ILE A 127 3.97 8.13 14.49
N ASP A 128 3.88 7.18 15.43
CA ASP A 128 4.98 6.83 16.35
C ASP A 128 6.10 6.00 15.70
N LYS A 129 5.98 5.63 14.42
CA LYS A 129 7.05 4.95 13.69
C LYS A 129 7.80 5.95 12.83
N ASN A 130 8.79 6.61 13.42
CA ASN A 130 9.95 7.11 12.67
C ASN A 130 10.38 5.99 11.71
N GLN A 131 10.17 6.22 10.42
CA GLN A 131 10.34 5.20 9.38
C GLN A 131 11.78 4.73 9.44
N LYS A 132 12.05 3.56 10.05
CA LYS A 132 13.36 2.91 10.00
C LYS A 132 13.67 2.70 8.52
N THR A 133 14.52 3.58 8.02
CA THR A 133 14.87 3.66 6.62
C THR A 133 16.13 2.84 6.43
N THR A 134 16.06 1.85 5.56
CA THR A 134 17.21 1.00 5.25
C THR A 134 17.98 1.65 4.12
N VAL A 135 19.21 2.06 4.40
CA VAL A 135 20.18 2.44 3.35
C VAL A 135 20.75 1.16 2.77
N PHE A 136 20.62 0.96 1.46
CA PHE A 136 21.07 -0.26 0.79
C PHE A 136 22.60 -0.16 0.55
N LYS A 137 23.38 -0.72 1.49
CA LYS A 137 24.86 -0.53 1.54
C LYS A 137 25.67 -1.29 0.47
N LYS A 138 25.12 -2.31 -0.20
CA LYS A 138 25.81 -3.14 -1.22
C LYS A 138 25.13 -3.03 -2.59
N ILE A 139 25.48 -1.98 -3.35
CA ILE A 139 24.98 -1.73 -4.71
C ILE A 139 26.13 -1.75 -5.74
N GLU A 140 27.36 -2.05 -5.33
CA GLU A 140 28.57 -1.95 -6.18
C GLU A 140 28.49 -2.70 -7.52
N ASN A 141 27.63 -3.72 -7.64
CA ASN A 141 27.43 -4.47 -8.88
C ASN A 141 26.13 -4.15 -9.63
N GLU A 142 25.26 -3.29 -9.10
CA GLU A 142 23.96 -2.96 -9.70
C GLU A 142 24.07 -1.80 -10.67
N LYS A 143 24.13 -2.11 -11.97
CA LYS A 143 24.30 -1.09 -13.01
C LYS A 143 23.03 -0.25 -13.26
N ASN A 144 21.88 -0.66 -12.76
CA ASN A 144 20.57 -0.13 -13.15
C ASN A 144 19.69 0.19 -11.93
N ILE A 145 19.05 1.36 -11.95
CA ILE A 145 17.92 1.70 -11.07
C ILE A 145 16.65 1.61 -11.91
N TYR A 146 15.68 0.84 -11.43
CA TYR A 146 14.36 0.72 -12.02
C TYR A 146 13.35 1.53 -11.22
N ILE A 147 12.49 2.25 -11.93
CA ILE A 147 11.42 3.08 -11.38
C ILE A 147 10.13 2.66 -12.06
N GLU A 148 9.27 1.93 -11.36
CA GLU A 148 7.96 1.53 -11.86
C GLU A 148 6.89 2.49 -11.31
N MET A 149 6.10 3.08 -12.21
CA MET A 149 5.16 4.15 -11.89
C MET A 149 3.74 3.87 -12.40
N ASP A 150 2.74 4.14 -11.57
CA ASP A 150 1.33 4.08 -11.96
C ASP A 150 0.46 5.01 -11.11
N ASP A 151 -0.68 5.41 -11.67
CA ASP A 151 -1.74 6.13 -10.98
C ASP A 151 -2.94 5.20 -10.79
N THR A 152 -3.38 5.03 -9.54
CA THR A 152 -4.61 4.29 -9.24
C THR A 152 -5.58 5.12 -8.41
N TYR A 153 -6.87 4.83 -8.52
CA TYR A 153 -7.92 5.58 -7.83
C TYR A 153 -8.61 4.73 -6.78
N ALA A 154 -8.80 5.30 -5.60
CA ALA A 154 -9.54 4.65 -4.50
C ALA A 154 -10.58 5.62 -3.93
N LYS A 155 -11.74 5.10 -3.52
CA LYS A 155 -12.70 5.88 -2.73
C LYS A 155 -12.31 5.77 -1.26
N LEU A 156 -11.95 6.89 -0.64
CA LEU A 156 -11.60 6.96 0.78
C LEU A 156 -12.58 7.91 1.49
N GLN A 157 -12.85 7.61 2.77
CA GLN A 157 -13.75 8.39 3.60
C GLN A 157 -13.00 9.59 4.21
N TRP A 158 -13.52 10.79 3.99
CA TRP A 158 -13.08 12.04 4.59
C TRP A 158 -14.29 12.82 5.11
N ASN A 159 -14.29 13.20 6.39
CA ASN A 159 -15.43 13.88 7.05
C ASN A 159 -16.78 13.22 6.73
N SER A 160 -16.85 11.90 6.93
CA SER A 160 -18.02 11.06 6.65
C SER A 160 -18.42 10.89 5.18
N LYS A 161 -17.86 11.65 4.24
CA LYS A 161 -18.13 11.55 2.79
C LYS A 161 -17.08 10.68 2.08
N ASN A 162 -17.50 9.92 1.08
CA ASN A 162 -16.58 9.18 0.20
C ASN A 162 -16.06 10.13 -0.88
N LYS A 163 -14.74 10.37 -0.89
CA LYS A 163 -14.08 11.14 -1.93
C LYS A 163 -13.18 10.25 -2.78
N LYS A 164 -12.99 10.60 -4.04
CA LYS A 164 -12.08 9.89 -4.94
C LYS A 164 -10.66 10.40 -4.67
N TYR A 165 -9.76 9.50 -4.32
CA TYR A 165 -8.35 9.81 -4.11
C TYR A 165 -7.53 9.23 -5.25
N LEU A 166 -6.63 10.05 -5.78
CA LEU A 166 -5.50 9.61 -6.58
C LEU A 166 -4.46 9.00 -5.65
N ASN A 167 -3.95 7.83 -6.02
CA ASN A 167 -2.82 7.17 -5.40
C ASN A 167 -1.77 6.96 -6.47
N ARG A 168 -0.77 7.83 -6.46
CA ARG A 168 0.40 7.69 -7.33
C ARG A 168 1.42 6.81 -6.64
N LEU A 169 1.71 5.68 -7.27
CA LEU A 169 2.67 4.71 -6.79
C LEU A 169 3.96 4.84 -7.59
N VAL A 170 5.07 4.99 -6.90
CA VAL A 170 6.41 4.92 -7.47
C VAL A 170 7.19 3.85 -6.72
N VAL A 171 7.67 2.84 -7.43
CA VAL A 171 8.49 1.77 -6.85
C VAL A 171 9.88 1.85 -7.46
N ILE A 172 10.86 2.16 -6.63
CA ILE A 172 12.28 2.19 -6.99
C ILE A 172 12.91 0.88 -6.56
N HIS A 173 13.75 0.27 -7.40
CA HIS A 173 14.49 -0.95 -7.07
C HIS A 173 15.74 -1.14 -7.94
N THR A 174 16.58 -2.10 -7.57
CA THR A 174 17.85 -2.41 -8.29
C THR A 174 17.73 -3.55 -9.29
N GLY A 175 16.61 -4.28 -9.29
CA GLY A 175 16.36 -5.36 -10.24
C GLY A 175 15.75 -6.57 -9.54
N LEU A 176 16.13 -7.76 -9.98
CA LEU A 176 15.60 -9.03 -9.51
C LEU A 176 16.70 -9.93 -8.93
N ASP A 177 16.34 -10.71 -7.91
CA ASP A 177 17.16 -11.82 -7.44
C ASP A 177 16.97 -13.08 -8.31
N ASN A 178 17.72 -14.14 -8.02
CA ASN A 178 17.66 -15.41 -8.73
C ASN A 178 16.27 -16.08 -8.62
N LYS A 179 15.47 -15.72 -7.61
CA LYS A 179 14.10 -16.19 -7.40
C LYS A 179 13.06 -15.25 -8.01
N ARG A 180 13.50 -14.28 -8.84
CA ARG A 180 12.69 -13.23 -9.48
C ARG A 180 11.97 -12.29 -8.52
N ASN A 181 12.42 -12.18 -7.27
CA ASN A 181 11.94 -11.17 -6.33
C ASN A 181 12.66 -9.85 -6.54
N VAL A 182 11.96 -8.76 -6.25
CA VAL A 182 12.47 -7.40 -6.39
C VAL A 182 13.51 -7.10 -5.30
N LYS A 183 14.69 -6.62 -5.69
CA LYS A 183 15.82 -6.30 -4.80
C LYS A 183 15.87 -4.82 -4.42
N ASN A 184 16.22 -4.54 -3.16
CA ASN A 184 16.42 -3.18 -2.64
C ASN A 184 15.24 -2.28 -3.00
N LYS A 185 14.04 -2.59 -2.49
CA LYS A 185 12.81 -1.95 -2.97
C LYS A 185 12.43 -0.76 -2.08
N THR A 186 12.21 0.40 -2.68
CA THR A 186 11.63 1.58 -2.04
C THR A 186 10.30 1.91 -2.69
N ILE A 187 9.27 2.11 -1.86
CA ILE A 187 7.92 2.44 -2.29
C ILE A 187 7.64 3.89 -1.89
N LEU A 188 7.24 4.72 -2.84
CA LEU A 188 6.75 6.08 -2.60
C LEU A 188 5.27 6.14 -2.99
N ILE A 189 4.44 6.73 -2.14
CA ILE A 189 3.00 6.84 -2.37
C ILE A 189 2.54 8.27 -2.07
N GLU A 190 2.07 8.97 -3.09
CA GLU A 190 1.28 10.19 -2.91
C GLU A 190 -0.21 9.79 -2.90
N THR A 191 -0.92 10.17 -1.84
CA THR A 191 -2.36 9.98 -1.74
C THR A 191 -3.03 11.33 -1.58
N LYS A 192 -3.75 11.76 -2.62
CA LYS A 192 -4.40 13.08 -2.67
C LYS A 192 -5.83 13.00 -3.16
N ASN A 193 -6.66 13.92 -2.69
CA ASN A 193 -8.01 14.07 -3.22
C ASN A 193 -7.90 14.51 -4.69
N THR A 194 -8.77 14.02 -5.58
CA THR A 194 -8.72 14.39 -7.00
C THR A 194 -8.93 15.87 -7.25
N ASP A 195 -9.62 16.55 -6.33
CA ASP A 195 -9.91 17.99 -6.40
C ASP A 195 -8.76 18.86 -5.85
N SER A 196 -7.68 18.25 -5.35
CA SER A 196 -6.53 18.97 -4.79
C SER A 196 -5.38 19.05 -5.78
N SER A 197 -4.52 20.07 -5.61
CA SER A 197 -3.33 20.25 -6.44
C SER A 197 -2.38 19.05 -6.30
N LYS A 198 -2.00 18.50 -7.46
CA LYS A 198 -1.06 17.37 -7.55
C LYS A 198 0.37 17.85 -7.34
N ILE A 199 1.23 16.99 -6.79
CA ILE A 199 2.67 17.25 -6.83
C ILE A 199 3.10 17.43 -8.28
N SER A 200 3.85 18.49 -8.55
CA SER A 200 4.30 18.80 -9.90
C SER A 200 5.31 17.76 -10.38
N VAL A 201 5.50 17.66 -11.70
CA VAL A 201 6.50 16.77 -12.27
C VAL A 201 7.91 17.08 -11.73
N ASN A 202 8.25 18.37 -11.57
CA ASN A 202 9.55 18.78 -11.05
C ASN A 202 9.75 18.33 -9.59
N GLN A 203 8.73 18.51 -8.75
CA GLN A 203 8.80 18.06 -7.35
C GLN A 203 8.96 16.53 -7.28
N TRP A 204 8.25 15.78 -8.13
CA TRP A 204 8.43 14.32 -8.21
C TRP A 204 9.84 13.91 -8.62
N VAL A 205 10.44 14.60 -9.60
CA VAL A 205 11.83 14.38 -10.03
C VAL A 205 12.79 14.60 -8.85
N GLU A 206 12.64 15.68 -8.10
CA GLU A 206 13.50 15.98 -6.95
C GLU A 206 13.33 14.96 -5.82
N ILE A 207 12.10 14.53 -5.53
CA ILE A 207 11.82 13.47 -4.54
C ILE A 207 12.52 12.18 -4.96
N ILE A 208 12.39 11.78 -6.22
CA ILE A 208 13.00 10.56 -6.75
C ILE A 208 14.53 10.63 -6.67
N LYS A 209 15.14 11.73 -7.16
CA LYS A 209 16.60 11.94 -7.10
C LYS A 209 17.12 11.88 -5.68
N THR A 210 16.43 12.57 -4.77
CA THR A 210 16.78 12.59 -3.34
C THR A 210 16.72 11.18 -2.76
N LYS A 211 15.66 10.41 -3.02
CA LYS A 211 15.53 9.03 -2.51
C LYS A 211 16.54 8.06 -3.13
N ILE A 212 16.89 8.25 -4.40
CA ILE A 212 17.97 7.47 -5.04
C ILE A 212 19.31 7.78 -4.35
N LYS A 213 19.65 9.06 -4.20
CA LYS A 213 20.88 9.52 -3.53
C LYS A 213 20.99 8.97 -2.09
N GLU A 214 19.94 9.11 -1.30
CA GLU A 214 19.90 8.72 0.11
C GLU A 214 19.99 7.19 0.30
N LEU A 215 19.27 6.42 -0.52
CA LEU A 215 19.02 5.01 -0.23
C LEU A 215 19.84 4.05 -1.08
N TYR A 216 20.22 4.47 -2.29
CA TYR A 216 20.86 3.61 -3.29
C TYR A 216 22.32 3.98 -3.59
N LYS A 217 22.80 5.14 -3.14
CA LYS A 217 24.13 5.70 -3.46
C LYS A 217 24.32 5.93 -4.99
N PHE A 218 25.34 6.69 -5.39
CA PHE A 218 25.48 7.21 -6.77
C PHE A 218 26.09 6.25 -7.80
N ASN A 219 26.33 4.97 -7.48
CA ASN A 219 27.10 4.08 -8.36
C ASN A 219 26.26 3.36 -9.44
N TYR A 220 25.15 3.93 -9.90
CA TYR A 220 24.33 3.35 -10.97
C TYR A 220 24.70 3.93 -12.34
N LYS A 221 24.62 3.10 -13.40
CA LYS A 221 24.91 3.51 -14.79
C LYS A 221 23.67 3.98 -15.54
N ASN A 222 22.50 3.39 -15.29
CA ASN A 222 21.26 3.75 -15.97
C ASN A 222 20.11 3.91 -14.98
N ILE A 223 19.20 4.82 -15.30
CA ILE A 223 17.85 4.87 -14.74
C ILE A 223 16.88 4.37 -15.80
N ILE A 224 16.00 3.45 -15.42
CA ILE A 224 14.95 2.89 -16.27
C ILE A 224 13.62 3.25 -15.64
N VAL A 225 12.72 3.88 -16.41
CA VAL A 225 11.37 4.22 -15.96
C VAL A 225 10.36 3.36 -16.72
N ILE A 226 9.51 2.65 -16.00
CA ILE A 226 8.46 1.78 -16.53
C ILE A 226 7.09 2.34 -16.10
N GLY A 227 6.15 2.51 -17.03
CA GLY A 227 4.81 2.99 -16.70
C GLY A 227 3.80 2.86 -17.83
N ASP A 228 2.55 3.27 -17.59
CA ASP A 228 1.38 3.05 -18.47
C ASP A 228 1.32 3.91 -19.75
N GLY A 229 2.28 4.81 -19.98
CA GLY A 229 2.26 5.74 -21.10
C GLY A 229 1.80 7.15 -20.76
N ALA A 230 1.42 7.42 -19.51
CA ALA A 230 0.95 8.75 -19.11
C ALA A 230 2.02 9.84 -19.34
N THR A 231 1.58 11.00 -19.81
CA THR A 231 2.46 12.14 -20.16
C THR A 231 3.37 12.56 -19.00
N PHE A 232 2.89 12.50 -17.76
CA PHE A 232 3.69 12.87 -16.60
C PHE A 232 4.85 11.89 -16.35
N ILE A 233 4.65 10.59 -16.57
CA ILE A 233 5.70 9.55 -16.41
C ILE A 233 6.79 9.78 -17.45
N LYS A 234 6.41 10.05 -18.71
CA LYS A 234 7.37 10.37 -19.78
C LYS A 234 8.18 11.63 -19.47
N LYS A 235 7.52 12.69 -18.97
CA LYS A 235 8.20 13.92 -18.55
C LYS A 235 9.16 13.69 -17.38
N ILE A 236 8.80 12.83 -16.43
CA ILE A 236 9.70 12.42 -15.33
C ILE A 236 10.90 11.65 -15.89
N ALA A 237 10.68 10.67 -16.76
CA ALA A 237 11.75 9.91 -17.39
C ALA A 237 12.73 10.83 -18.14
N GLN A 238 12.21 11.77 -18.94
CA GLN A 238 13.02 12.76 -19.65
C GLN A 238 13.87 13.61 -18.69
N LYS A 239 13.27 14.16 -17.63
CA LYS A 239 13.97 14.99 -16.64
C LYS A 239 14.97 14.22 -15.76
N LEU A 240 14.81 12.91 -15.66
CA LEU A 240 15.77 12.02 -15.01
C LEU A 240 16.86 11.51 -15.97
N ASN A 241 16.82 11.90 -17.25
CA ASN A 241 17.65 11.32 -18.31
C ASN A 241 17.56 9.77 -18.33
N ALA A 242 16.36 9.25 -18.11
CA ALA A 242 16.10 7.83 -17.95
C ALA A 242 15.63 7.18 -19.26
N LYS A 243 15.92 5.87 -19.39
CA LYS A 243 15.38 5.04 -20.46
C LYS A 243 13.93 4.69 -20.13
N TYR A 244 13.00 5.21 -20.90
CA TYR A 244 11.57 4.93 -20.72
C TYR A 244 11.18 3.59 -21.36
N ILE A 245 10.36 2.80 -20.67
CA ILE A 245 9.76 1.56 -21.16
C ILE A 245 8.25 1.61 -20.89
N ILE A 246 7.44 1.25 -21.87
CA ILE A 246 5.99 1.14 -21.67
C ILE A 246 5.64 -0.13 -20.87
N ASP A 247 4.64 -0.05 -20.00
CA ASP A 247 4.14 -1.22 -19.30
C ASP A 247 3.47 -2.19 -20.30
N SER A 248 4.09 -3.36 -20.43
CA SER A 248 3.61 -4.43 -21.30
C SER A 248 2.18 -4.88 -20.98
N TRP A 249 1.71 -4.80 -19.72
CA TRP A 249 0.36 -5.23 -19.37
C TRP A 249 -0.70 -4.30 -19.97
N HIS A 250 -0.48 -2.99 -19.88
CA HIS A 250 -1.36 -1.98 -20.46
C HIS A 250 -1.42 -2.11 -21.99
N LEU A 251 -0.27 -2.25 -22.64
CA LEU A 251 -0.19 -2.45 -24.10
C LEU A 251 -0.91 -3.73 -24.53
N LYS A 252 -0.68 -4.85 -23.84
CA LYS A 252 -1.37 -6.13 -24.10
C LYS A 252 -2.87 -6.03 -23.92
N LYS A 253 -3.35 -5.31 -22.89
CA LYS A 253 -4.78 -5.11 -22.65
C LYS A 253 -5.45 -4.34 -23.78
N ILE A 254 -4.81 -3.28 -24.28
CA ILE A 254 -5.34 -2.50 -25.41
C ILE A 254 -5.35 -3.37 -26.67
N LEU A 255 -4.27 -4.11 -26.93
CA LEU A 255 -4.20 -5.05 -28.06
C LEU A 255 -5.29 -6.13 -27.96
N GLN A 256 -5.46 -6.78 -26.81
CA GLN A 256 -6.52 -7.79 -26.61
C GLN A 256 -7.92 -7.24 -26.89
N LYS A 257 -8.18 -5.98 -26.50
CA LYS A 257 -9.46 -5.32 -26.80
C LYS A 257 -9.63 -5.17 -28.31
N LEU A 258 -8.61 -4.63 -28.99
CA LEU A 258 -8.59 -4.43 -30.43
C LEU A 258 -8.78 -5.75 -31.18
N VAL A 259 -7.99 -6.79 -30.91
CA VAL A 259 -8.08 -8.04 -31.71
C VAL A 259 -9.13 -9.05 -31.21
N GLY A 260 -9.89 -8.68 -30.17
CA GLY A 260 -11.04 -9.45 -29.68
C GLY A 260 -10.72 -10.62 -28.75
N TYR A 261 -9.54 -10.64 -28.15
CA TYR A 261 -9.14 -11.63 -27.16
C TYR A 261 -9.39 -11.18 -25.71
N GLY A 262 -10.00 -10.00 -25.51
CA GLY A 262 -10.49 -9.55 -24.22
C GLY A 262 -11.80 -10.25 -23.81
N LEU A 263 -12.11 -10.25 -22.50
CA LEU A 263 -13.31 -10.91 -21.94
C LEU A 263 -14.62 -10.45 -22.59
N TYR A 264 -14.71 -9.17 -22.97
CA TYR A 264 -15.95 -8.53 -23.45
C TYR A 264 -15.90 -8.10 -24.93
N SER A 265 -14.79 -8.35 -25.66
CA SER A 265 -14.60 -7.87 -27.04
C SER A 265 -14.57 -8.98 -28.10
N ARG A 266 -15.21 -10.12 -27.85
CA ARG A 266 -15.11 -11.32 -28.71
C ARG A 266 -15.55 -11.09 -30.17
N LYS A 267 -16.46 -10.14 -30.41
CA LYS A 267 -16.91 -9.76 -31.78
C LYS A 267 -15.73 -9.38 -32.69
N ASN A 268 -14.68 -8.78 -32.12
CA ASN A 268 -13.52 -8.33 -32.89
C ASN A 268 -12.71 -9.48 -33.50
N LYS A 269 -12.84 -10.73 -33.02
CA LYS A 269 -12.09 -11.87 -33.57
C LYS A 269 -12.41 -12.16 -35.02
N HIS A 270 -13.64 -11.84 -35.46
CA HIS A 270 -14.09 -12.13 -36.83
C HIS A 270 -13.22 -11.39 -37.86
N PHE A 271 -12.86 -10.12 -37.60
CA PHE A 271 -12.00 -9.31 -38.48
C PHE A 271 -10.59 -9.90 -38.68
N PHE A 272 -10.19 -10.87 -37.86
CA PHE A 272 -8.85 -11.45 -37.89
C PHE A 272 -8.89 -12.96 -38.14
N LYS A 273 -10.05 -13.52 -38.50
CA LYS A 273 -10.21 -14.97 -38.70
C LYS A 273 -9.29 -15.50 -39.80
N TRP A 274 -9.22 -14.79 -40.92
CA TRP A 274 -8.35 -15.13 -42.05
C TRP A 274 -6.88 -15.24 -41.63
N PHE A 275 -6.35 -14.23 -40.93
CA PHE A 275 -4.97 -14.22 -40.45
C PHE A 275 -4.66 -15.47 -39.61
N ASN A 276 -5.59 -15.83 -38.71
CA ASN A 276 -5.41 -16.97 -37.82
C ASN A 276 -5.36 -18.31 -38.59
N ILE A 277 -6.16 -18.44 -39.65
CA ILE A 277 -6.21 -19.64 -40.51
C ILE A 277 -4.92 -19.76 -41.31
N GLN A 278 -4.53 -18.68 -42.00
CA GLN A 278 -3.35 -18.65 -42.86
C GLN A 278 -2.05 -18.90 -42.09
N ASN A 279 -1.85 -18.21 -40.96
CA ASN A 279 -0.59 -18.22 -40.22
C ASN A 279 -0.51 -19.31 -39.14
N LYS A 280 -1.60 -20.07 -38.91
CA LYS A 280 -1.73 -21.06 -37.83
C LYS A 280 -1.38 -20.49 -36.43
N VAL A 281 -1.47 -19.17 -36.25
CA VAL A 281 -1.25 -18.45 -35.00
C VAL A 281 -2.26 -17.32 -34.89
N THR A 282 -2.75 -17.06 -33.68
CA THR A 282 -3.65 -15.94 -33.46
C THR A 282 -2.93 -14.61 -33.72
N ILE A 283 -3.58 -13.64 -34.36
CA ILE A 283 -3.02 -12.29 -34.53
C ILE A 283 -2.54 -11.69 -33.20
N TYR A 284 -3.25 -11.96 -32.09
CA TYR A 284 -2.84 -11.54 -30.75
C TYR A 284 -1.43 -12.02 -30.38
N LYS A 285 -1.21 -13.34 -30.43
CA LYS A 285 0.09 -13.96 -30.11
C LYS A 285 1.20 -13.50 -31.05
N PHE A 286 0.89 -13.33 -32.34
CA PHE A 286 1.84 -12.78 -33.32
C PHE A 286 2.26 -11.37 -32.92
N CYS A 287 1.29 -10.46 -32.78
CA CYS A 287 1.56 -9.07 -32.41
C CYS A 287 2.23 -8.95 -31.04
N GLU A 288 1.83 -9.76 -30.05
CA GLU A 288 2.48 -9.78 -28.73
C GLU A 288 3.97 -10.13 -28.85
N LYS A 289 4.32 -11.18 -29.62
CA LYS A 289 5.72 -11.58 -29.85
C LYS A 289 6.52 -10.47 -30.52
N GLU A 290 5.98 -9.85 -31.56
CA GLU A 290 6.66 -8.79 -32.30
C GLU A 290 6.79 -7.49 -31.49
N ILE A 291 5.79 -7.14 -30.68
CA ILE A 291 5.90 -6.05 -29.69
C ILE A 291 7.07 -6.30 -28.73
N MET A 292 7.21 -7.52 -28.19
CA MET A 292 8.30 -7.84 -27.26
C MET A 292 9.69 -7.76 -27.91
N LYS A 293 9.78 -7.90 -29.24
CA LYS A 293 11.00 -7.67 -30.02
C LYS A 293 11.22 -6.20 -30.39
N GLY A 294 10.29 -5.30 -30.04
CA GLY A 294 10.35 -3.88 -30.40
C GLY A 294 9.85 -3.56 -31.81
N ASN A 295 9.29 -4.54 -32.53
CA ASN A 295 8.85 -4.42 -33.93
C ASN A 295 7.44 -3.81 -34.04
N TYR A 296 7.28 -2.58 -33.56
CA TYR A 296 5.96 -1.95 -33.49
C TYR A 296 5.37 -1.61 -34.87
N ALA A 297 6.20 -1.26 -35.86
CA ALA A 297 5.74 -0.91 -37.21
C ALA A 297 5.04 -2.10 -37.87
N LEU A 298 5.71 -3.27 -37.89
CA LEU A 298 5.15 -4.53 -38.39
C LEU A 298 3.81 -4.88 -37.73
N VAL A 299 3.65 -4.59 -36.44
CA VAL A 299 2.40 -4.83 -35.71
C VAL A 299 1.28 -3.93 -36.23
N LEU A 300 1.56 -2.66 -36.52
CA LEU A 300 0.58 -1.74 -37.08
C LEU A 300 0.18 -2.18 -38.50
N ASP A 301 1.16 -2.53 -39.32
CA ASP A 301 0.96 -2.95 -40.72
C ASP A 301 0.07 -4.20 -40.81
N VAL A 302 0.43 -5.26 -40.07
CA VAL A 302 -0.32 -6.53 -40.06
C VAL A 302 -1.76 -6.35 -39.57
N ILE A 303 -1.98 -5.52 -38.54
CA ILE A 303 -3.34 -5.27 -38.05
C ILE A 303 -4.14 -4.48 -39.07
N TYR A 304 -3.54 -3.47 -39.71
CA TYR A 304 -4.20 -2.68 -40.74
C TYR A 304 -4.59 -3.54 -41.94
N GLU A 305 -3.65 -4.34 -42.45
CA GLU A 305 -3.86 -5.26 -43.56
C GLU A 305 -5.01 -6.23 -43.27
N ALA A 306 -5.04 -6.83 -42.07
CA ALA A 306 -6.12 -7.73 -41.69
C ALA A 306 -7.50 -7.03 -41.62
N ILE A 307 -7.55 -5.77 -41.17
CA ILE A 307 -8.79 -4.98 -41.18
C ILE A 307 -9.23 -4.70 -42.63
N GLN A 308 -8.31 -4.33 -43.52
CA GLN A 308 -8.62 -4.07 -44.93
C GLN A 308 -9.06 -5.34 -45.66
N PHE A 309 -8.43 -6.49 -45.39
CA PHE A 309 -8.84 -7.78 -45.95
C PHE A 309 -10.30 -8.13 -45.60
N THR A 310 -10.77 -7.74 -44.40
CA THR A 310 -12.18 -7.95 -44.06
C THR A 310 -13.12 -7.11 -44.93
N LYS A 311 -12.70 -5.89 -45.31
CA LYS A 311 -13.44 -5.03 -46.23
C LYS A 311 -13.57 -5.64 -47.62
N THR A 312 -12.49 -6.27 -48.12
CA THR A 312 -12.48 -6.88 -49.46
C THR A 312 -13.30 -8.16 -49.53
N GLN A 313 -13.37 -8.93 -48.44
CA GLN A 313 -14.17 -10.16 -48.37
C GLN A 313 -15.66 -9.92 -48.10
N ASN A 314 -16.03 -8.77 -47.53
CA ASN A 314 -17.42 -8.46 -47.23
C ASN A 314 -17.68 -6.95 -47.37
N HIS A 315 -18.12 -6.55 -48.56
CA HIS A 315 -18.34 -5.15 -48.94
C HIS A 315 -19.36 -4.42 -48.04
N ASN A 316 -20.24 -5.15 -47.35
CA ASN A 316 -21.31 -4.58 -46.51
C ASN A 316 -20.92 -4.43 -45.03
N VAL A 317 -19.67 -4.71 -44.64
CA VAL A 317 -19.21 -4.57 -43.25
C VAL A 317 -18.86 -3.11 -42.95
N ASP A 318 -19.59 -2.50 -42.01
CA ASP A 318 -19.20 -1.22 -41.43
C ASP A 318 -17.93 -1.38 -40.58
N LEU A 319 -16.84 -0.76 -41.06
CA LEU A 319 -15.53 -0.75 -40.40
C LEU A 319 -15.24 0.54 -39.65
N SER A 320 -16.15 1.52 -39.62
CA SER A 320 -15.92 2.84 -39.02
C SER A 320 -15.43 2.74 -37.57
N MET A 321 -16.18 2.03 -36.72
CA MET A 321 -15.79 1.76 -35.34
C MET A 321 -14.45 1.03 -35.25
N LYS A 322 -14.20 0.09 -36.18
CA LYS A 322 -13.00 -0.73 -36.15
C LYS A 322 -11.74 0.07 -36.50
N LEU A 323 -11.83 0.90 -37.52
CA LEU A 323 -10.79 1.82 -37.93
C LEU A 323 -10.52 2.86 -36.84
N GLN A 324 -11.55 3.32 -36.12
CA GLN A 324 -11.37 4.20 -34.97
C GLN A 324 -10.65 3.50 -33.80
N GLU A 325 -10.98 2.23 -33.50
CA GLU A 325 -10.24 1.43 -32.52
C GLU A 325 -8.77 1.26 -32.92
N PHE A 326 -8.51 0.96 -34.20
CA PHE A 326 -7.16 0.84 -34.73
C PHE A 326 -6.40 2.16 -34.65
N TYR A 327 -6.98 3.27 -35.11
CA TYR A 327 -6.37 4.60 -35.02
C TYR A 327 -5.96 4.96 -33.59
N ASN A 328 -6.84 4.69 -32.61
CA ASN A 328 -6.53 4.92 -31.20
C ASN A 328 -5.36 4.05 -30.71
N PHE A 329 -5.29 2.79 -31.15
CA PHE A 329 -4.18 1.91 -30.86
C PHE A 329 -2.87 2.37 -31.52
N SER A 330 -2.90 2.71 -32.82
CA SER A 330 -1.74 3.22 -33.57
C SER A 330 -1.19 4.49 -32.93
N LYS A 331 -2.07 5.44 -32.57
CA LYS A 331 -1.68 6.64 -31.82
C LYS A 331 -1.05 6.31 -30.48
N TYR A 332 -1.56 5.32 -29.75
CA TYR A 332 -0.96 4.88 -28.48
C TYR A 332 0.43 4.25 -28.69
N VAL A 333 0.58 3.40 -29.71
CA VAL A 333 1.85 2.75 -30.08
C VAL A 333 2.89 3.78 -30.49
N GLU A 334 2.54 4.69 -31.41
CA GLU A 334 3.43 5.75 -31.88
C GLU A 334 3.91 6.67 -30.75
N ASN A 335 2.99 7.10 -29.90
CA ASN A 335 3.32 7.91 -28.72
C ASN A 335 4.27 7.19 -27.75
N ASN A 336 4.37 5.86 -27.81
CA ASN A 336 5.19 5.03 -26.92
C ASN A 336 6.28 4.24 -27.67
N LYS A 337 6.59 4.57 -28.93
CA LYS A 337 7.47 3.76 -29.79
C LYS A 337 8.85 3.49 -29.20
N GLN A 338 9.49 4.52 -28.63
CA GLN A 338 10.78 4.39 -27.95
C GLN A 338 10.69 3.42 -26.75
N GLY A 339 9.58 3.47 -26.01
CA GLY A 339 9.32 2.56 -24.90
C GLY A 339 9.12 1.12 -25.34
N ILE A 340 8.51 0.89 -26.50
CA ILE A 340 8.32 -0.45 -27.09
C ILE A 340 9.64 -1.01 -27.61
N GLN A 341 10.43 -0.20 -28.32
CA GLN A 341 11.77 -0.59 -28.81
C GLN A 341 12.70 -1.03 -27.67
N ASN A 342 12.53 -0.45 -26.48
CA ASN A 342 13.32 -0.81 -25.31
C ASN A 342 12.98 -2.20 -24.73
N PHE A 343 11.90 -2.87 -25.14
CA PHE A 343 11.63 -4.26 -24.72
C PHE A 343 12.70 -5.24 -25.17
N ALA A 344 13.30 -5.02 -26.35
CA ALA A 344 14.35 -5.88 -26.89
C ALA A 344 15.74 -5.63 -26.29
N LYS A 345 15.88 -4.65 -25.39
CA LYS A 345 17.18 -4.28 -24.80
C LYS A 345 17.44 -5.07 -23.52
N ASN A 346 18.71 -5.43 -23.29
CA ASN A 346 19.14 -6.28 -22.16
C ASN A 346 18.82 -5.72 -20.76
N PHE A 347 18.52 -4.41 -20.65
CA PHE A 347 18.13 -3.81 -19.37
C PHE A 347 16.65 -4.03 -19.05
N TYR A 348 15.82 -4.52 -19.97
CA TYR A 348 14.41 -4.82 -19.71
C TYR A 348 14.25 -6.12 -18.91
N ILE A 349 13.59 -6.05 -17.76
CA ILE A 349 13.45 -7.17 -16.80
C ILE A 349 11.99 -7.59 -16.57
N GLY A 350 11.10 -7.22 -17.49
CA GLY A 350 9.66 -7.34 -17.32
C GLY A 350 9.06 -6.20 -16.48
N SER A 351 7.80 -5.84 -16.77
CA SER A 351 7.03 -4.87 -15.99
C SER A 351 6.27 -5.55 -14.85
N ARG A 352 6.22 -4.92 -13.67
CA ARG A 352 5.48 -5.36 -12.49
C ARG A 352 4.53 -4.27 -11.97
N THR A 353 4.37 -3.18 -12.70
CA THR A 353 3.63 -1.99 -12.33
C THR A 353 2.22 -2.33 -11.82
N GLU A 354 1.41 -3.02 -12.62
CA GLU A 354 0.06 -3.44 -12.21
C GLU A 354 0.09 -4.42 -11.02
N ALA A 355 1.08 -5.31 -10.94
CA ALA A 355 1.23 -6.22 -9.80
C ALA A 355 1.57 -5.47 -8.50
N PHE A 356 2.37 -4.40 -8.58
CA PHE A 356 2.65 -3.52 -7.45
C PHE A 356 1.40 -2.77 -7.02
N VAL A 357 0.67 -2.14 -7.95
CA VAL A 357 -0.60 -1.47 -7.65
C VAL A 357 -1.60 -2.44 -7.02
N ALA A 358 -1.75 -3.63 -7.60
CA ALA A 358 -2.66 -4.64 -7.12
C ALA A 358 -2.33 -5.08 -5.69
N ASN A 359 -1.06 -5.36 -5.39
CA ASN A 359 -0.65 -5.91 -4.10
C ASN A 359 -0.48 -4.86 -2.99
N ILE A 360 0.05 -3.69 -3.34
CA ILE A 360 0.34 -2.60 -2.39
C ILE A 360 -0.95 -1.84 -2.07
N ILE A 361 -1.78 -1.54 -3.07
CA ILE A 361 -2.96 -0.67 -2.92
C ILE A 361 -4.26 -1.47 -3.01
N LYS A 362 -4.61 -2.02 -4.18
CA LYS A 362 -5.97 -2.57 -4.46
C LYS A 362 -6.35 -3.70 -3.47
N LYS A 363 -5.42 -4.61 -3.18
CA LYS A 363 -5.63 -5.74 -2.26
C LYS A 363 -5.88 -5.30 -0.81
N LYS A 364 -5.40 -4.12 -0.41
CA LYS A 364 -5.60 -3.57 0.94
C LYS A 364 -6.96 -2.93 1.13
N ILE A 365 -7.54 -2.40 0.05
CA ILE A 365 -8.81 -1.67 0.10
C ILE A 365 -10.04 -2.54 -0.20
N LYS A 366 -9.91 -3.60 -1.02
CA LYS A 366 -11.05 -4.37 -1.56
C LYS A 366 -12.02 -4.95 -0.51
N ARG A 367 -11.57 -5.25 0.71
CA ARG A 367 -12.38 -5.90 1.75
C ARG A 367 -13.22 -4.93 2.60
N PHE A 368 -12.92 -3.64 2.57
CA PHE A 368 -13.59 -2.67 3.42
C PHE A 368 -14.55 -1.82 2.58
N THR A 369 -15.80 -1.72 3.03
CA THR A 369 -16.81 -0.87 2.41
C THR A 369 -16.53 0.62 2.61
N LYS A 370 -15.91 1.00 3.74
CA LYS A 370 -15.51 2.37 4.08
C LYS A 370 -14.12 2.37 4.71
N ILE A 371 -13.18 3.12 4.13
CA ILE A 371 -11.80 3.24 4.63
C ILE A 371 -11.44 4.70 4.80
N GLY A 372 -11.10 5.11 6.02
CA GLY A 372 -10.50 6.43 6.26
C GLY A 372 -9.00 6.45 5.94
N LEU A 373 -8.46 7.65 5.67
CA LEU A 373 -7.06 7.83 5.25
C LEU A 373 -6.03 7.20 6.21
N ASN A 374 -6.22 7.30 7.53
CA ASN A 374 -5.29 6.72 8.50
C ASN A 374 -5.29 5.18 8.47
N LEU A 375 -6.46 4.56 8.29
CA LEU A 375 -6.56 3.10 8.13
C LEU A 375 -5.89 2.67 6.83
N TYR A 376 -6.14 3.41 5.74
CA TYR A 376 -5.51 3.17 4.45
C TYR A 376 -3.97 3.16 4.56
N LYS A 377 -3.38 4.23 5.14
CA LYS A 377 -1.93 4.33 5.36
C LYS A 377 -1.40 3.20 6.25
N PHE A 378 -2.12 2.86 7.33
CA PHE A 378 -1.75 1.75 8.22
C PHE A 378 -1.75 0.39 7.50
N LEU A 379 -2.75 0.09 6.67
CA LEU A 379 -2.86 -1.19 5.96
C LEU A 379 -1.76 -1.38 4.90
N ILE A 380 -1.35 -0.28 4.27
CA ILE A 380 -0.20 -0.28 3.36
C ILE A 380 1.08 -0.49 4.15
N TYR A 381 1.29 0.32 5.20
CA TYR A 381 2.50 0.25 6.04
C TYR A 381 2.70 -1.14 6.65
N SER A 382 1.63 -1.72 7.21
CA SER A 382 1.65 -3.06 7.80
C SER A 382 1.85 -4.19 6.78
N GLY A 383 1.68 -3.90 5.48
CA GLY A 383 1.94 -4.84 4.40
C GLY A 383 3.37 -4.84 3.86
N LYS A 384 4.20 -3.87 4.28
CA LYS A 384 5.59 -3.72 3.86
C LYS A 384 6.46 -4.84 4.44
N LYS A 385 7.40 -5.37 3.65
CA LYS A 385 8.40 -6.32 4.16
C LYS A 385 9.51 -5.58 4.94
N ASN A 386 10.22 -6.28 5.81
CA ASN A 386 11.26 -5.67 6.66
C ASN A 386 12.41 -5.04 5.85
N ASN A 387 12.73 -5.60 4.68
CA ASN A 387 13.80 -5.16 3.78
C ASN A 387 13.36 -4.14 2.71
N GLU A 388 12.14 -3.62 2.80
CA GLU A 388 11.64 -2.59 1.87
C GLU A 388 11.57 -1.22 2.57
N ASN A 389 11.71 -0.13 1.84
CA ASN A 389 11.39 1.20 2.34
C ASN A 389 9.99 1.62 1.86
N LEU A 390 9.26 2.40 2.67
CA LEU A 390 7.94 2.94 2.31
C LEU A 390 7.81 4.37 2.81
N PHE A 391 7.52 5.29 1.90
CA PHE A 391 7.31 6.70 2.18
C PHE A 391 5.93 7.12 1.67
N PHE A 392 5.19 7.84 2.52
CA PHE A 392 4.01 8.58 2.09
C PHE A 392 4.45 10.01 1.82
N ILE A 393 4.22 10.49 0.60
CA ILE A 393 4.59 11.83 0.13
C ILE A 393 3.44 12.79 0.39
#